data_AF-A0A9C9KUE7-F1
#
_entry.id   AF-A0A9C9KUE7-F1
#
_cell.length_a   1.000
_cell.length_b   1.000
_cell.length_c   1.000
_cell.angle_alpha   90.00
_cell.angle_beta   90.00
_cell.angle_gamma   90.00
#
_symmetry.space_group_name_H-M   'P 1'
#
loop_
_entity.id
_entity.type
_entity.pdbx_description
1 polymer ?
#
loop_
_entity_poly.entity_id
_entity_poly.type
_entity_poly.pdbx_seq_one_letter_code
_entity_poly.pdbx_strand_id
1 'polypeptide(L)'
;MGTEQINLIIHNTIYVPAHFHATVAVGTTLTFMGLTFFLIPVLFRRKMILPTLAKWQPYLFGGGMTILILFMMGAGTMGVARRSADMTFAGAALTYDYPGMAYTMMGISGIGAVIAVIGGGAYLLITVGSIVFGKKLEPSAGLLQSFGVPLSSDNYMAEPEILPMAAPVEEHGSAGFEAPGTFVLAMLLLVSFVVYYFINWKYLASVWPLS
;
A
#
# COMPACT_ATOMS: atom_id res chain seq x y z
N MET A 1 3.07 20.12 3.05
CA MET A 1 2.09 20.31 1.94
C MET A 1 0.86 21.09 2.39
N GLY A 2 0.29 20.82 3.56
CA GLY A 2 -0.89 21.56 4.07
C GLY A 2 -0.60 22.96 4.63
N THR A 3 0.65 23.42 4.60
CA THR A 3 1.07 24.76 5.03
C THR A 3 1.71 25.50 3.85
N GLU A 4 1.43 26.79 3.73
CA GLU A 4 1.85 27.61 2.58
C GLU A 4 3.37 27.65 2.41
N GLN A 5 4.12 27.84 3.51
CA GLN A 5 5.59 27.95 3.45
C GLN A 5 6.24 26.69 2.88
N ILE A 6 5.75 25.51 3.30
CA ILE A 6 6.24 24.24 2.74
C ILE A 6 5.75 24.08 1.31
N ASN A 7 4.51 24.47 1.01
CA ASN A 7 3.98 24.36 -0.34
C ASN A 7 4.83 25.16 -1.34
N LEU A 8 5.26 26.37 -1.02
CA LEU A 8 6.07 27.22 -1.93
C LEU A 8 7.35 26.54 -2.44
N ILE A 9 7.97 25.64 -1.65
CA ILE A 9 9.23 24.97 -2.03
C ILE A 9 9.04 23.63 -2.76
N ILE A 10 7.84 23.03 -2.72
CA ILE A 10 7.54 21.76 -3.41
C ILE A 10 6.42 21.90 -4.44
N HIS A 11 5.80 23.07 -4.54
CA HIS A 11 4.74 23.31 -5.49
C HIS A 11 5.27 23.09 -6.90
N ASN A 12 4.45 22.43 -7.74
CA ASN A 12 4.85 22.02 -9.08
C ASN A 12 6.10 21.11 -9.19
N THR A 13 6.59 20.56 -8.09
CA THR A 13 7.60 19.50 -8.15
C THR A 13 6.94 18.12 -8.18
N ILE A 14 7.74 17.11 -8.52
CA ILE A 14 7.35 15.70 -8.56
C ILE A 14 7.03 15.13 -7.16
N TYR A 15 7.30 15.90 -6.09
CA TYR A 15 6.88 15.59 -4.73
C TYR A 15 5.35 15.47 -4.62
N VAL A 16 4.61 16.39 -5.26
CA VAL A 16 3.16 16.45 -5.14
C VAL A 16 2.52 15.17 -5.70
N PRO A 17 2.80 14.73 -6.95
CA PRO A 17 2.30 13.45 -7.41
C PRO A 17 2.78 12.27 -6.56
N ALA A 18 4.01 12.27 -6.04
CA ALA A 18 4.48 11.18 -5.17
C ALA A 18 3.60 11.02 -3.91
N HIS A 19 3.24 12.13 -3.26
CA HIS A 19 2.29 12.12 -2.14
C HIS A 19 0.92 11.57 -2.54
N PHE A 20 0.38 12.00 -3.68
CA PHE A 20 -0.90 11.48 -4.18
C PHE A 20 -0.84 9.97 -4.49
N HIS A 21 0.28 9.44 -4.95
CA HIS A 21 0.45 8.00 -5.15
C HIS A 21 0.50 7.25 -3.81
N ALA A 22 1.04 7.85 -2.74
CA ALA A 22 0.99 7.26 -1.41
C ALA A 22 -0.45 7.08 -0.92
N THR A 23 -1.31 8.07 -1.13
CA THR A 23 -2.69 8.02 -0.65
C THR A 23 -3.59 7.20 -1.57
N VAL A 24 -3.54 7.44 -2.88
CA VAL A 24 -4.47 6.83 -3.84
C VAL A 24 -4.01 5.45 -4.31
N ALA A 25 -2.73 5.30 -4.67
CA ALA A 25 -2.24 4.02 -5.19
C ALA A 25 -1.91 3.04 -4.05
N VAL A 26 -1.18 3.47 -3.02
CA VAL A 26 -0.85 2.58 -1.88
C VAL A 26 -1.99 2.50 -0.86
N GLY A 27 -2.66 3.61 -0.55
CA GLY A 27 -3.83 3.57 0.33
C GLY A 27 -5.03 2.91 -0.36
N THR A 28 -5.72 3.65 -1.21
CA THR A 28 -7.02 3.22 -1.77
C THR A 28 -6.91 2.01 -2.70
N THR A 29 -6.02 2.05 -3.69
CA THR A 29 -5.97 1.03 -4.74
C THR A 29 -5.52 -0.33 -4.20
N LEU A 30 -4.48 -0.38 -3.37
CA LEU A 30 -4.02 -1.62 -2.74
C LEU A 30 -5.08 -2.24 -1.83
N THR A 31 -5.85 -1.42 -1.09
CA THR A 31 -7.00 -1.90 -0.31
C THR A 31 -8.04 -2.57 -1.21
N PHE A 32 -8.40 -1.94 -2.33
CA PHE A 32 -9.35 -2.55 -3.27
C PHE A 32 -8.80 -3.80 -3.96
N MET A 33 -7.51 -3.86 -4.25
CA MET A 33 -6.86 -5.07 -4.77
C MET A 33 -7.00 -6.22 -3.77
N GLY A 34 -6.67 -6.00 -2.50
CA GLY A 34 -6.84 -7.00 -1.44
C GLY A 34 -8.30 -7.42 -1.25
N LEU A 35 -9.22 -6.46 -1.24
CA LEU A 35 -10.66 -6.71 -1.14
C LEU A 35 -11.16 -7.57 -2.31
N THR A 36 -10.62 -7.37 -3.52
CA THR A 36 -11.02 -8.14 -4.70
C THR A 36 -10.79 -9.64 -4.50
N PHE A 37 -9.67 -10.03 -3.87
CA PHE A 37 -9.38 -11.44 -3.59
C PHE A 37 -10.38 -12.07 -2.61
N PHE A 38 -10.98 -11.27 -1.73
CA PHE A 38 -12.12 -11.69 -0.92
C PHE A 38 -13.42 -11.75 -1.73
N LEU A 39 -13.68 -10.76 -2.58
CA LEU A 39 -14.94 -10.65 -3.33
C LEU A 39 -15.09 -11.71 -4.42
N ILE A 40 -14.01 -12.15 -5.07
CA ILE A 40 -14.06 -13.18 -6.12
C ILE A 40 -14.78 -14.45 -5.64
N PRO A 41 -14.35 -15.11 -4.55
CA PRO A 41 -15.02 -16.32 -4.08
C PRO A 41 -16.40 -16.06 -3.47
N VAL A 42 -16.63 -14.88 -2.89
CA VAL A 42 -17.93 -14.54 -2.28
C VAL A 42 -19.00 -14.31 -3.36
N LEU A 43 -18.70 -13.48 -4.36
CA LEU A 43 -19.68 -13.05 -5.36
C LEU A 43 -19.74 -14.02 -6.55
N PHE A 44 -18.61 -14.48 -7.05
CA PHE A 44 -18.55 -15.29 -8.27
C PHE A 44 -18.46 -16.79 -7.98
N ARG A 45 -18.29 -17.19 -6.72
CA ARG A 45 -18.14 -18.61 -6.31
C ARG A 45 -17.07 -19.33 -7.12
N ARG A 46 -15.92 -18.69 -7.33
CA ARG A 46 -14.77 -19.27 -8.06
C ARG A 46 -13.52 -19.38 -7.20
N LYS A 47 -12.76 -20.45 -7.43
CA LYS A 47 -11.43 -20.65 -6.85
C LYS A 47 -10.43 -19.68 -7.45
N MET A 48 -9.55 -19.15 -6.60
CA MET A 48 -8.46 -18.29 -7.02
C MET A 48 -7.42 -19.12 -7.79
N ILE A 49 -7.02 -18.63 -8.96
CA ILE A 49 -5.87 -19.18 -9.67
C ILE A 49 -4.58 -18.61 -9.05
N LEU A 50 -3.50 -19.41 -9.03
CA LEU A 50 -2.20 -19.01 -8.49
C LEU A 50 -2.27 -18.42 -7.06
N PRO A 51 -2.82 -19.16 -6.07
CA PRO A 51 -3.03 -18.65 -4.71
C PRO A 51 -1.74 -18.17 -4.04
N THR A 52 -0.58 -18.76 -4.37
CA THR A 52 0.72 -18.30 -3.87
C THR A 52 1.05 -16.90 -4.40
N LEU A 53 0.85 -16.66 -5.69
CA LEU A 53 1.10 -15.34 -6.27
C LEU A 53 0.10 -14.30 -5.73
N ALA A 54 -1.15 -14.69 -5.50
CA ALA A 54 -2.15 -13.81 -4.87
C ALA A 54 -1.74 -13.35 -3.47
N LYS A 55 -1.05 -14.19 -2.68
CA LYS A 55 -0.48 -13.80 -1.39
C LYS A 55 0.66 -12.79 -1.53
N TRP A 56 1.51 -12.95 -2.55
CA TRP A 56 2.66 -12.06 -2.77
C TRP A 56 2.32 -10.76 -3.49
N GLN A 57 1.25 -10.74 -4.28
CA GLN A 57 0.89 -9.60 -5.13
C GLN A 57 0.77 -8.28 -4.36
N PRO A 58 0.11 -8.20 -3.19
CA PRO A 58 0.01 -6.95 -2.43
C PRO A 58 1.38 -6.42 -2.01
N TYR A 59 2.33 -7.30 -1.69
CA TYR A 59 3.69 -6.92 -1.31
C TYR A 59 4.51 -6.47 -2.52
N LEU A 60 4.34 -7.10 -3.68
CA LEU A 60 4.99 -6.67 -4.91
C LEU A 60 4.52 -5.27 -5.32
N PHE A 61 3.20 -5.06 -5.40
CA PHE A 61 2.65 -3.76 -5.76
C PHE A 61 2.95 -2.70 -4.70
N GLY A 62 2.63 -2.97 -3.43
CA GLY A 62 2.85 -2.03 -2.33
C GLY A 62 4.33 -1.71 -2.09
N GLY A 63 5.21 -2.70 -2.16
CA GLY A 63 6.66 -2.52 -2.04
C GLY A 63 7.25 -1.73 -3.20
N GLY A 64 6.90 -2.09 -4.44
CA GLY A 64 7.33 -1.35 -5.63
C GLY A 64 6.86 0.11 -5.60
N MET A 65 5.58 0.34 -5.25
CA MET A 65 5.04 1.68 -5.09
C MET A 65 5.73 2.46 -3.97
N THR A 66 6.04 1.82 -2.84
CA THR A 66 6.77 2.47 -1.74
C THR A 66 8.14 2.98 -2.20
N ILE A 67 8.89 2.16 -2.96
CA ILE A 67 10.17 2.60 -3.56
C ILE A 67 9.93 3.76 -4.54
N LEU A 68 8.97 3.62 -5.46
CA LEU A 68 8.63 4.69 -6.40
C LEU A 68 8.40 6.00 -5.65
N ILE A 69 7.54 5.98 -4.63
CA ILE A 69 7.03 7.14 -3.91
C ILE A 69 8.12 7.80 -3.08
N LEU A 70 8.90 7.04 -2.31
CA LEU A 70 9.93 7.61 -1.43
C LEU A 70 11.00 8.34 -2.23
N PHE A 71 11.47 7.72 -3.31
CA PHE A 71 12.53 8.30 -4.14
C PHE A 71 11.98 9.42 -5.05
N MET A 72 10.73 9.34 -5.48
CA MET A 72 10.06 10.43 -6.20
C MET A 72 9.82 11.64 -5.29
N MET A 73 9.46 11.45 -4.00
CA MET A 73 9.44 12.54 -3.02
C MET A 73 10.84 13.14 -2.84
N GLY A 74 11.89 12.31 -2.73
CA GLY A 74 13.29 12.78 -2.65
C GLY A 74 13.72 13.60 -3.88
N ALA A 75 13.36 13.19 -5.09
CA ALA A 75 13.58 13.99 -6.30
C ALA A 75 12.82 15.33 -6.24
N GLY A 76 11.59 15.31 -5.73
CA GLY A 76 10.75 16.49 -5.60
C GLY A 76 11.25 17.52 -4.59
N THR A 77 11.95 17.12 -3.52
CA THR A 77 12.61 18.07 -2.60
C THR A 77 13.81 18.76 -3.23
N MET A 78 14.37 18.19 -4.30
CA MET A 78 15.43 18.80 -5.11
C MET A 78 14.89 19.63 -6.29
N GLY A 79 13.58 19.88 -6.33
CA GLY A 79 12.97 20.78 -7.32
C GLY A 79 12.62 20.13 -8.66
N VAL A 80 12.73 18.81 -8.82
CA VAL A 80 12.38 18.12 -10.06
C VAL A 80 10.95 18.45 -10.46
N ALA A 81 10.77 19.04 -11.64
CA ALA A 81 9.47 19.51 -12.10
C ALA A 81 8.51 18.33 -12.36
N ARG A 82 7.24 18.47 -11.97
CA ARG A 82 6.19 17.54 -12.39
C ARG A 82 5.73 17.85 -13.81
N ARG A 83 5.16 16.85 -14.50
CA ARG A 83 4.56 17.01 -15.84
C ARG A 83 5.56 17.48 -16.91
N SER A 84 6.84 17.19 -16.72
CA SER A 84 7.83 17.24 -17.79
C SER A 84 8.02 15.84 -18.36
N ALA A 85 8.13 15.73 -19.68
CA ALA A 85 8.45 14.47 -20.36
C ALA A 85 9.93 14.10 -20.21
N ASP A 86 10.79 15.10 -20.02
CA ASP A 86 12.23 14.94 -19.89
C ASP A 86 12.74 15.86 -18.78
N MET A 87 13.48 15.28 -17.85
CA MET A 87 14.08 16.00 -16.72
C MET A 87 15.34 16.77 -17.12
N THR A 88 16.01 16.37 -18.21
CA THR A 88 17.22 17.04 -18.70
C THR A 88 16.90 18.28 -19.54
N PHE A 89 15.64 18.43 -19.96
CA PHE A 89 15.20 19.44 -20.92
C PHE A 89 16.08 19.45 -22.19
N ALA A 90 16.50 18.26 -22.65
CA ALA A 90 17.42 18.14 -23.77
C ALA A 90 16.85 18.82 -25.02
N GLY A 91 17.62 19.75 -25.60
CA GLY A 91 17.22 20.49 -26.80
C GLY A 91 16.23 21.64 -26.54
N ALA A 92 15.87 21.94 -25.29
CA ALA A 92 15.10 23.14 -24.98
C ALA A 92 15.97 24.40 -25.03
N ALA A 93 15.38 25.54 -25.42
CA ALA A 93 16.07 26.84 -25.40
C ALA A 93 16.42 27.31 -23.97
N LEU A 94 15.66 26.83 -22.97
CA LEU A 94 15.89 27.05 -21.56
C LEU A 94 16.05 25.69 -20.87
N THR A 95 17.29 25.27 -20.69
CA THR A 95 17.64 24.04 -19.96
C THR A 95 17.77 24.32 -18.47
N TYR A 96 17.54 23.30 -17.66
CA TYR A 96 17.84 23.33 -16.23
C TYR A 96 18.57 22.05 -15.84
N ASP A 97 19.73 22.18 -15.22
CA ASP A 97 20.49 21.03 -14.76
C ASP A 97 20.22 20.76 -13.27
N TYR A 98 19.63 19.60 -12.99
CA TYR A 98 19.36 19.16 -11.63
C TYR A 98 20.63 18.58 -10.98
N PRO A 99 20.72 18.59 -9.64
CA PRO A 99 21.80 17.89 -8.96
C PRO A 99 21.85 16.40 -9.36
N GLY A 100 23.05 15.82 -9.48
CA GLY A 100 23.22 14.40 -9.83
C GLY A 100 22.39 13.43 -8.98
N MET A 101 22.21 13.78 -7.70
CA MET A 101 21.34 13.02 -6.79
C MET A 101 19.88 12.95 -7.25
N ALA A 102 19.35 13.98 -7.90
CA ALA A 102 17.97 13.98 -8.42
C ALA A 102 17.80 12.92 -9.51
N TYR A 103 18.79 12.76 -10.40
CA TYR A 103 18.80 11.70 -11.40
C TYR A 103 18.87 10.32 -10.75
N THR A 104 19.71 10.13 -9.73
CA THR A 104 19.78 8.88 -8.98
C THR A 104 18.43 8.54 -8.32
N MET A 105 17.78 9.52 -7.68
CA MET A 105 16.47 9.34 -7.06
C MET A 105 15.41 8.94 -8.10
N MET A 106 15.39 9.61 -9.26
CA MET A 106 14.48 9.26 -10.35
C MET A 106 14.76 7.87 -10.94
N GLY A 107 16.03 7.47 -11.06
CA GLY A 107 16.41 6.14 -11.50
C GLY A 107 15.90 5.05 -10.57
N ILE A 108 16.08 5.21 -9.25
CA ILE A 108 15.57 4.27 -8.24
C ILE A 108 14.04 4.27 -8.21
N SER A 109 13.41 5.44 -8.36
CA SER A 109 11.96 5.55 -8.49
C SER A 109 11.45 4.74 -9.69
N GLY A 110 12.16 4.78 -10.83
CA GLY A 110 11.87 3.96 -12.01
C GLY A 110 11.95 2.45 -11.74
N ILE A 111 12.90 1.99 -10.94
CA ILE A 111 12.97 0.57 -10.51
C ILE A 111 11.72 0.20 -9.70
N GLY A 112 11.33 1.06 -8.75
CA GLY A 112 10.09 0.90 -8.00
C GLY A 112 8.85 0.82 -8.90
N ALA A 113 8.81 1.67 -9.94
CA ALA A 113 7.74 1.68 -10.93
C ALA A 113 7.62 0.33 -11.67
N VAL A 114 8.74 -0.24 -12.12
CA VAL A 114 8.74 -1.54 -12.80
C VAL A 114 8.21 -2.64 -11.88
N ILE A 115 8.67 -2.68 -10.62
CA ILE A 115 8.18 -3.66 -9.63
C ILE A 115 6.67 -3.48 -9.40
N ALA A 116 6.20 -2.24 -9.26
CA ALA A 116 4.78 -1.94 -9.09
C ALA A 116 3.95 -2.38 -10.30
N VAL A 117 4.43 -2.16 -11.52
CA VAL A 117 3.76 -2.60 -12.76
C VAL A 117 3.67 -4.14 -12.81
N ILE A 118 4.73 -4.85 -12.43
CA ILE A 118 4.71 -6.31 -12.32
C ILE A 118 3.66 -6.76 -11.29
N GLY A 119 3.61 -6.10 -10.13
CA GLY A 119 2.59 -6.36 -9.11
C GLY A 119 1.15 -6.08 -9.58
N GLY A 120 0.95 -5.02 -10.35
CA GLY A 120 -0.35 -4.69 -10.96
C GLY A 120 -0.75 -5.69 -12.05
N GLY A 121 0.21 -6.11 -12.88
CA GLY A 121 0.00 -7.15 -13.88
C GLY A 121 -0.36 -8.50 -13.26
N ALA A 122 0.31 -8.87 -12.17
CA ALA A 122 -0.02 -10.06 -11.39
C ALA A 122 -1.45 -10.00 -10.85
N TYR A 123 -1.89 -8.83 -10.33
CA TYR A 123 -3.26 -8.63 -9.88
C TYR A 123 -4.28 -8.85 -11.01
N LEU A 124 -4.06 -8.25 -12.18
CA LEU A 124 -4.95 -8.42 -13.32
C LEU A 124 -5.03 -9.87 -13.77
N LEU A 125 -3.88 -10.54 -13.88
CA LEU A 125 -3.80 -11.94 -14.27
C LEU A 125 -4.57 -12.84 -13.30
N ILE A 126 -4.38 -12.65 -12.00
CA ILE A 126 -5.06 -13.44 -10.96
C ILE A 126 -6.55 -13.16 -10.97
N THR A 127 -6.95 -11.88 -10.97
CA THR A 127 -8.36 -11.47 -10.86
C THR A 127 -9.15 -11.92 -12.08
N VAL A 128 -8.73 -11.51 -13.27
CA VAL A 128 -9.42 -11.88 -14.52
C VAL A 128 -9.33 -13.38 -14.75
N GLY A 129 -8.17 -13.97 -14.53
CA GLY A 129 -7.98 -15.40 -14.71
C GLY A 129 -8.82 -16.25 -13.74
N SER A 130 -9.02 -15.81 -12.50
CA SER A 130 -9.91 -16.51 -11.55
C SER A 130 -11.38 -16.40 -11.95
N ILE A 131 -11.82 -15.26 -12.47
CA ILE A 131 -13.20 -15.08 -12.93
C ILE A 131 -13.49 -15.90 -14.19
N VAL A 132 -12.55 -15.96 -15.14
CA VAL A 132 -12.75 -16.66 -16.41
C VAL A 132 -12.50 -18.17 -16.26
N PHE A 133 -11.34 -18.54 -15.71
CA PHE A 133 -10.85 -19.93 -15.70
C PHE A 133 -10.89 -20.60 -14.32
N GLY A 134 -11.21 -19.87 -13.25
CA GLY A 134 -11.33 -20.43 -11.91
C GLY A 134 -12.44 -21.48 -11.84
N LYS A 135 -12.12 -22.63 -11.22
CA LYS A 135 -13.09 -23.70 -10.99
C LYS A 135 -14.21 -23.18 -10.08
N LYS A 136 -15.45 -23.58 -10.36
CA LYS A 136 -16.59 -23.27 -9.49
C LYS A 136 -16.37 -23.90 -8.12
N LEU A 137 -16.76 -23.18 -7.08
CA LEU A 137 -16.79 -23.66 -5.70
C LEU A 137 -18.07 -24.48 -5.48
N GLU A 138 -17.96 -25.59 -4.77
CA GLU A 138 -19.13 -26.36 -4.31
C GLU A 138 -20.05 -25.48 -3.46
N PRO A 139 -21.37 -25.70 -3.42
CA PRO A 139 -22.28 -24.89 -2.61
C PRO A 139 -21.92 -24.86 -1.11
N SER A 140 -21.42 -25.97 -0.56
CA SER A 140 -20.95 -26.07 0.82
C SER A 140 -19.56 -25.47 1.06
N ALA A 141 -18.90 -24.98 0.01
CA ALA A 141 -17.54 -24.47 0.13
C ALA A 141 -17.49 -23.14 0.90
N GLY A 142 -16.70 -23.14 1.97
CA GLY A 142 -16.38 -21.95 2.76
C GLY A 142 -15.38 -21.04 2.05
N LEU A 143 -15.28 -19.79 2.51
CA LEU A 143 -14.43 -18.76 1.92
C LEU A 143 -12.96 -19.20 1.78
N LEU A 144 -12.39 -19.84 2.79
CA LEU A 144 -10.96 -20.19 2.80
C LEU A 144 -10.60 -21.35 1.84
N GLN A 145 -11.57 -22.19 1.45
CA GLN A 145 -11.35 -23.22 0.41
C GLN A 145 -11.07 -22.63 -0.97
N SER A 146 -11.44 -21.37 -1.19
CA SER A 146 -11.15 -20.68 -2.45
C SER A 146 -9.67 -20.38 -2.66
N PHE A 147 -8.88 -20.36 -1.59
CA PHE A 147 -7.43 -20.17 -1.61
C PHE A 147 -6.64 -21.48 -1.59
N GLY A 148 -7.31 -22.63 -1.75
CA GLY A 148 -6.68 -23.95 -1.79
C GLY A 148 -6.27 -24.49 -0.42
N VAL A 149 -6.67 -23.86 0.68
CA VAL A 149 -6.50 -24.38 2.04
C VAL A 149 -7.81 -25.08 2.42
N PRO A 150 -7.84 -26.42 2.55
CA PRO A 150 -8.99 -27.06 3.17
C PRO A 150 -9.00 -26.63 4.64
N LEU A 151 -10.01 -25.90 5.07
CA LEU A 151 -10.37 -25.90 6.50
C LEU A 151 -10.72 -27.33 6.92
N SER A 152 -10.51 -27.67 8.19
CA SER A 152 -11.02 -28.91 8.80
C SER A 152 -12.51 -29.09 8.46
N SER A 153 -12.95 -30.35 8.29
CA SER A 153 -14.35 -30.72 8.07
C SER A 153 -15.32 -30.00 9.02
N ASP A 154 -14.86 -29.72 10.23
CA ASP A 154 -15.63 -29.11 11.32
C ASP A 154 -16.03 -27.66 11.02
N ASN A 155 -15.30 -26.96 10.16
CA ASN A 155 -15.61 -25.56 9.79
C ASN A 155 -16.69 -25.45 8.70
N TYR A 156 -17.11 -26.56 8.06
CA TYR A 156 -18.18 -26.56 7.05
C TYR A 156 -19.54 -26.97 7.62
N MET A 157 -19.55 -27.57 8.81
CA MET A 157 -20.73 -28.12 9.48
C MET A 157 -21.03 -27.40 10.79
N ALA A 158 -20.41 -26.26 11.05
CA ALA A 158 -20.75 -25.44 12.20
C ALA A 158 -22.18 -24.92 12.00
N GLU A 159 -23.15 -25.56 12.66
CA GLU A 159 -24.37 -24.87 13.04
C GLU A 159 -23.95 -23.55 13.71
N PRO A 160 -24.58 -22.41 13.38
CA PRO A 160 -24.25 -21.17 14.06
C PRO A 160 -24.46 -21.43 15.54
N GLU A 161 -23.37 -21.51 16.30
CA GLU A 161 -23.44 -21.71 17.73
C GLU A 161 -24.25 -20.53 18.26
N ILE A 162 -25.47 -20.81 18.72
CA ILE A 162 -26.25 -19.84 19.46
C ILE A 162 -25.49 -19.71 20.77
N LEU A 163 -24.48 -18.83 20.78
CA LEU A 163 -23.68 -18.58 21.95
C LEU A 163 -24.65 -18.07 23.02
N PRO A 164 -24.95 -18.85 24.08
CA PRO A 164 -25.67 -18.30 25.21
C PRO A 164 -24.84 -17.11 25.68
N MET A 165 -25.51 -15.99 25.99
CA MET A 165 -24.84 -14.79 26.47
C MET A 165 -23.86 -15.21 27.56
N ALA A 166 -22.55 -15.02 27.31
CA ALA A 166 -21.53 -15.50 28.21
C ALA A 166 -21.81 -14.95 29.62
N ALA A 167 -21.74 -15.81 30.63
CA ALA A 167 -21.86 -15.38 32.01
C ALA A 167 -20.86 -14.23 32.25
N PRO A 168 -21.21 -13.20 33.05
CA PRO A 168 -20.30 -12.08 33.31
C PRO A 168 -19.00 -12.65 33.85
N VAL A 169 -17.90 -12.43 33.12
CA VAL A 169 -16.58 -12.91 33.54
C VAL A 169 -16.15 -12.01 34.71
N GLU A 170 -16.09 -12.55 35.92
CA GLU A 170 -15.67 -11.80 37.12
C GLU A 170 -14.15 -11.51 37.16
N GLU A 171 -13.36 -12.05 36.22
CA GLU A 171 -11.92 -11.82 36.14
C GLU A 171 -11.50 -11.32 34.75
N HIS A 172 -11.38 -10.00 34.61
CA HIS A 172 -10.55 -9.40 33.56
C HIS A 172 -9.09 -9.47 33.98
N GLY A 173 -8.44 -10.63 33.87
CA GLY A 173 -6.99 -10.66 34.10
C GLY A 173 -6.36 -12.00 34.38
N SER A 174 -6.28 -12.88 33.39
CA SER A 174 -5.21 -13.91 33.40
C SER A 174 -4.80 -14.42 32.01
N ALA A 175 -5.46 -13.99 30.92
CA ALA A 175 -4.98 -14.31 29.58
C ALA A 175 -3.75 -13.46 29.27
N GLY A 176 -2.64 -14.11 28.89
CA GLY A 176 -1.44 -13.44 28.41
C GLY A 176 -1.74 -12.44 27.28
N PHE A 177 -0.74 -11.63 26.93
CA PHE A 177 -0.92 -10.52 25.99
C PHE A 177 -1.66 -10.95 24.71
N GLU A 178 -2.91 -10.52 24.55
CA GLU A 178 -3.84 -11.08 23.55
C GLU A 178 -3.45 -10.76 22.10
N ALA A 179 -2.79 -9.62 21.90
CA ALA A 179 -2.48 -9.11 20.56
C ALA A 179 -1.07 -8.49 20.48
N PRO A 180 -0.01 -9.29 20.73
CA PRO A 180 1.36 -8.78 20.75
C PRO A 180 1.76 -8.16 19.44
N GLY A 181 1.40 -8.79 18.31
CA GLY A 181 1.70 -8.27 16.98
C GLY A 181 1.03 -6.93 16.71
N THR A 182 -0.27 -6.82 16.99
CA THR A 182 -1.02 -5.57 16.78
C THR A 182 -0.47 -4.44 17.64
N PHE A 183 -0.15 -4.72 18.90
CA PHE A 183 0.47 -3.74 19.77
C PHE A 183 1.84 -3.30 19.26
N VAL A 184 2.69 -4.23 18.83
CA VAL A 184 4.00 -3.90 18.24
C VAL A 184 3.82 -3.00 17.01
N LEU A 185 2.90 -3.32 16.09
CA LEU A 185 2.61 -2.49 14.93
C LEU A 185 2.08 -1.10 15.32
N ALA A 186 1.21 -1.02 16.32
CA ALA A 186 0.69 0.24 16.83
C ALA A 186 1.80 1.10 17.47
N MET A 187 2.69 0.49 18.25
CA MET A 187 3.83 1.18 18.84
C MET A 187 4.83 1.65 17.78
N LEU A 188 5.10 0.83 16.75
CA LEU A 188 5.94 1.24 15.61
C LEU A 188 5.33 2.44 14.87
N LEU A 189 4.01 2.41 14.64
CA LEU A 189 3.29 3.53 14.03
C LEU A 189 3.39 4.79 14.90
N LEU A 190 3.15 4.67 16.21
CA LEU A 190 3.20 5.78 17.15
C LEU A 190 4.59 6.40 17.21
N VAL A 191 5.64 5.59 17.35
CA VAL A 191 7.03 6.06 17.36
C VAL A 191 7.35 6.75 16.03
N SER A 192 6.97 6.15 14.90
CA SER A 192 7.18 6.76 13.58
C SER A 192 6.47 8.10 13.45
N PHE A 193 5.23 8.19 13.93
CA PHE A 193 4.45 9.43 13.92
C PHE A 193 5.11 10.52 14.76
N VAL A 194 5.53 10.19 15.99
CA VAL A 194 6.20 11.15 16.89
C VAL A 194 7.50 11.66 16.26
N VAL A 195 8.32 10.76 15.72
CA VAL A 195 9.57 11.13 15.04
C VAL A 195 9.28 12.03 13.84
N TYR A 196 8.36 11.65 12.97
CA TYR A 196 8.00 12.45 11.79
C TYR A 196 7.42 13.82 12.19
N TYR A 197 6.60 13.88 13.23
CA TYR A 197 6.05 15.14 13.73
C TYR A 197 7.15 16.12 14.09
N PHE A 198 8.12 15.71 14.92
CA PHE A 198 9.21 16.59 15.34
C PHE A 198 10.18 16.94 14.21
N ILE A 199 10.45 16.01 13.28
CA ILE A 199 11.24 16.31 12.08
C ILE A 199 10.56 17.38 11.22
N ASN A 200 9.26 17.22 10.94
CA ASN A 200 8.51 18.18 10.15
C ASN A 200 8.38 19.53 10.87
N TRP A 201 8.21 19.53 12.19
CA TRP A 201 8.20 20.76 12.99
C TRP A 201 9.51 21.52 12.85
N LYS A 202 10.64 20.83 13.02
CA LYS A 202 11.97 21.43 12.85
C LYS A 202 12.17 21.96 11.42
N TYR A 203 11.75 21.19 10.42
CA TYR A 203 11.84 21.60 9.03
C TYR A 203 11.02 22.87 8.76
N LEU A 204 9.77 22.89 9.22
CA LEU A 204 8.90 24.07 9.12
C LEU A 204 9.54 25.29 9.79
N ALA A 205 10.11 25.13 10.99
CA ALA A 205 10.79 26.22 11.68
C ALA A 205 11.98 26.78 10.89
N SER A 206 12.68 25.94 10.11
CA SER A 206 13.80 26.38 9.28
C SER A 206 13.39 27.14 8.01
N VAL A 207 12.22 26.85 7.46
CA VAL A 207 11.69 27.51 6.25
C VAL A 207 10.68 28.61 6.57
N TRP A 208 10.35 28.81 7.84
CA TRP A 208 9.46 29.87 8.32
C TRP A 208 9.83 31.28 7.82
N PRO A 209 11.13 31.65 7.69
CA PRO A 209 11.51 32.97 7.19
C PRO A 209 11.23 33.22 5.70
N LEU A 210 10.78 32.22 4.93
CA LEU A 210 10.50 32.34 3.49
C LEU A 210 9.11 32.96 3.18
N SER A 211 8.45 33.58 4.17
CA SER A 211 7.15 34.24 4.06
C SER A 211 7.22 35.64 3.46
#